data_AF-A0A8J5SUM9-F1
#
_entry.id   AF-A0A8J5SUM9-F1
#
_cell.length_a   1.000
_cell.length_b   1.000
_cell.length_c   1.000
_cell.angle_alpha   90.00
_cell.angle_beta   90.00
_cell.angle_gamma   90.00
#
_symmetry.space_group_name_H-M   'P 1'
#
loop_
_entity.id
_entity.type
_entity.pdbx_description
1 polymer ?
#
loop_
_entity_poly.entity_id
_entity_poly.type
_entity_poly.pdbx_seq_one_letter_code
_entity_poly.pdbx_strand_id
1 'polypeptide(L)'
;MAMTVYKYQAQALMRDYLLADPLVPYTSVLVGIVLCKMAYDLTRILSSFYFKVYSSLTKIQRVEWNNRGMSSVHAIFITAISLYLVISTDLFSDRLKGPITFRNSIISTFALGVSVGYFISDLAMIFWLYPSLGGLEYILHHILSVVAIAYTMLSGEGQFYTYMILISETTTPEINLRWFLDTAGLKKSNAYLVNGILMFVAWLVARILLFMYVFYHIYFHYSQVVQMHAFGYYLTFVVPSVLFVMNTMWFMKILKGVKKTLSKWP
;
A
#
# COMPACT_ATOMS: atom_id res chain seq x y z
N MET A 1 28.50 -12.07 -39.71
CA MET A 1 28.97 -12.48 -38.37
C MET A 1 28.30 -11.67 -37.26
N ALA A 2 28.33 -10.32 -37.27
CA ALA A 2 27.68 -9.48 -36.25
C ALA A 2 26.15 -9.67 -36.14
N MET A 3 25.45 -9.83 -37.27
CA MET A 3 24.00 -10.00 -37.32
C MET A 3 23.53 -11.32 -36.66
N THR A 4 24.35 -12.36 -36.73
CA THR A 4 24.09 -13.68 -36.12
C THR A 4 24.31 -13.66 -34.61
N VAL A 5 25.33 -12.93 -34.15
CA VAL A 5 25.60 -12.69 -32.72
C VAL A 5 24.48 -11.88 -32.08
N TYR A 6 24.00 -10.83 -32.75
CA TYR A 6 22.90 -10.00 -32.26
C TYR A 6 21.59 -10.79 -32.13
N LYS A 7 21.30 -11.66 -33.12
CA LYS A 7 20.12 -12.53 -33.11
C LYS A 7 20.20 -13.56 -31.98
N TYR A 8 21.38 -14.11 -31.72
CA TYR A 8 21.62 -15.04 -30.61
C TYR A 8 21.47 -14.36 -29.24
N GLN A 9 22.02 -13.16 -29.08
CA GLN A 9 21.87 -12.37 -27.85
C GLN A 9 20.41 -11.98 -27.60
N ALA A 10 19.66 -11.58 -28.64
CA ALA A 10 18.24 -11.28 -28.52
C ALA A 10 17.41 -12.52 -28.15
N GLN A 11 17.74 -13.69 -28.70
CA GLN A 11 17.09 -14.95 -28.36
C GLN A 11 17.43 -15.44 -26.96
N ALA A 12 18.68 -15.26 -26.51
CA ALA A 12 19.08 -15.56 -25.14
C ALA A 12 18.36 -14.66 -24.14
N LEU A 13 18.33 -13.34 -24.40
CA LEU A 13 17.60 -12.37 -23.57
C LEU A 13 16.09 -12.69 -23.52
N MET A 14 15.48 -13.02 -24.65
CA MET A 14 14.06 -13.38 -24.71
C MET A 14 13.76 -14.69 -23.98
N ARG A 15 14.67 -15.68 -24.04
CA ARG A 15 14.56 -16.92 -23.28
C ARG A 15 14.69 -16.67 -21.78
N ASP A 16 15.69 -15.90 -21.35
CA ASP A 16 15.89 -15.55 -19.95
C ASP A 16 14.69 -14.74 -19.42
N TYR A 17 14.13 -13.85 -20.25
CA TYR A 17 12.92 -13.08 -19.95
C TYR A 17 11.70 -14.00 -19.76
N LEU A 18 11.46 -14.92 -20.69
CA LEU A 18 10.35 -15.89 -20.62
C LEU A 18 10.48 -16.88 -19.46
N LEU A 19 11.71 -17.20 -19.03
CA LEU A 19 11.98 -18.08 -17.89
C LEU A 19 11.91 -17.35 -16.54
N ALA A 20 12.21 -16.05 -16.51
CA ALA A 20 12.10 -15.22 -15.31
C ALA A 20 10.64 -14.82 -15.01
N ASP A 21 9.83 -14.58 -16.04
CA ASP A 21 8.44 -14.09 -15.93
C ASP A 21 7.55 -14.91 -14.96
N PRO A 22 7.56 -16.26 -14.96
CA PRO A 22 6.75 -17.04 -14.02
C PRO A 22 7.23 -17.00 -12.56
N LEU A 23 8.51 -16.65 -12.32
CA LEU A 23 9.12 -16.68 -10.98
C LEU A 23 9.05 -15.33 -10.26
N VAL A 24 8.88 -14.23 -10.99
CA VAL A 24 8.84 -12.87 -10.45
C VAL A 24 7.77 -12.72 -9.35
N PRO A 25 6.51 -13.15 -9.53
CA PRO A 25 5.49 -13.01 -8.48
C PRO A 25 5.88 -13.72 -7.17
N TYR A 26 6.38 -14.96 -7.25
CA TYR A 26 6.68 -15.74 -6.04
C TYR A 26 7.93 -15.26 -5.32
N THR A 27 8.99 -14.95 -6.07
CA THR A 27 10.23 -14.44 -5.49
C THR A 27 10.04 -13.07 -4.87
N SER A 28 9.24 -12.19 -5.48
CA SER A 28 8.94 -10.86 -4.94
C SER A 28 8.12 -10.90 -3.64
N VAL A 29 7.21 -11.87 -3.48
CA VAL A 29 6.51 -12.11 -2.19
C VAL A 29 7.50 -12.46 -1.08
N LEU A 30 8.43 -13.39 -1.35
CA LEU A 30 9.47 -13.75 -0.37
C LEU A 30 10.37 -12.57 -0.03
N VAL A 31 10.77 -11.78 -1.04
CA VAL A 31 11.51 -10.53 -0.83
C VAL A 31 10.70 -9.58 0.06
N GLY A 32 9.40 -9.41 -0.18
CA GLY A 32 8.52 -8.60 0.67
C GLY A 32 8.54 -9.03 2.13
N ILE A 33 8.42 -10.33 2.42
CA ILE A 33 8.47 -10.87 3.78
C ILE A 33 9.83 -10.57 4.45
N VAL A 34 10.94 -10.77 3.73
CA VAL A 34 12.29 -10.48 4.24
C VAL A 34 12.46 -8.99 4.52
N LEU A 35 12.03 -8.12 3.59
CA LEU A 35 12.08 -6.67 3.77
C LEU A 35 11.25 -6.21 4.97
N CYS A 36 10.10 -6.84 5.23
CA CYS A 36 9.29 -6.57 6.42
C CYS A 36 10.05 -6.86 7.70
N LYS A 37 10.69 -8.04 7.78
CA LYS A 37 11.51 -8.40 8.94
C LYS A 37 12.67 -7.42 9.13
N MET A 38 13.36 -7.06 8.05
CA MET A 38 14.44 -6.08 8.07
C MET A 38 13.96 -4.70 8.55
N ALA A 39 12.84 -4.20 8.03
CA ALA A 39 12.27 -2.91 8.43
C ALA A 39 11.81 -2.89 9.89
N TYR A 40 11.23 -4.01 10.37
CA TYR A 40 10.87 -4.19 11.77
C TYR A 40 12.10 -4.14 12.69
N ASP A 41 13.15 -4.91 12.35
CA ASP A 41 14.39 -4.93 13.14
C ASP A 41 15.13 -3.60 13.10
N LEU A 42 15.19 -2.95 11.94
CA LEU A 42 15.79 -1.63 11.80
C LEU A 42 15.04 -0.60 12.64
N THR A 43 13.70 -0.61 12.61
CA THR A 43 12.86 0.25 13.46
C THR A 43 13.19 0.02 14.93
N ARG A 44 13.29 -1.23 15.37
CA ARG A 44 13.65 -1.60 16.74
C ARG A 44 15.02 -1.06 17.14
N ILE A 45 16.02 -1.25 16.28
CA ILE A 45 17.41 -0.82 16.53
C ILE A 45 17.45 0.71 16.62
N LEU A 46 16.99 1.41 15.60
CA LEU A 46 16.97 2.88 15.58
C LEU A 46 16.20 3.42 16.79
N SER A 47 15.04 2.85 17.10
CA SER A 47 14.22 3.34 18.21
C SER A 47 14.90 3.15 19.57
N SER A 48 15.65 2.06 19.75
CA SER A 48 16.40 1.82 21.00
C SER A 48 17.53 2.83 21.23
N PHE A 49 18.12 3.38 20.16
CA PHE A 49 19.20 4.37 20.25
C PHE A 49 18.69 5.81 20.33
N TYR A 50 17.67 6.17 19.54
CA TYR A 50 17.25 7.56 19.37
C TYR A 50 16.05 7.97 20.24
N PHE A 51 15.20 7.04 20.67
CA PHE A 51 13.99 7.36 21.42
C PHE A 51 14.05 6.81 22.85
N LYS A 52 14.37 7.68 23.82
CA LYS A 52 14.37 7.32 25.25
C LYS A 52 13.04 6.72 25.73
N VAL A 53 11.91 7.15 25.16
CA VAL A 53 10.58 6.61 25.47
C VAL A 53 10.52 5.12 25.16
N TYR A 54 11.17 4.65 24.09
CA TYR A 54 11.05 3.28 23.60
C TYR A 54 11.47 2.23 24.65
N SER A 55 12.51 2.52 25.45
CA SER A 55 12.96 1.60 26.50
C SER A 55 11.96 1.47 27.66
N SER A 56 11.16 2.50 27.90
CA SER A 56 10.12 2.54 28.95
C SER A 56 8.80 1.87 28.54
N LEU A 57 8.62 1.58 27.24
CA LEU A 57 7.39 0.96 26.73
C LEU A 57 7.25 -0.48 27.21
N THR A 58 6.00 -0.91 27.40
CA THR A 58 5.66 -2.31 27.65
C THR A 58 6.05 -3.20 26.47
N LYS A 59 6.15 -4.52 26.69
CA LYS A 59 6.49 -5.47 25.62
C LYS A 59 5.54 -5.35 24.42
N ILE A 60 4.23 -5.23 24.67
CA ILE A 60 3.23 -5.13 23.60
C ILE A 60 3.33 -3.80 22.85
N GLN A 61 3.54 -2.69 23.54
CA GLN A 61 3.73 -1.38 22.91
C GLN A 61 4.99 -1.32 22.06
N ARG A 62 6.08 -1.99 22.46
CA ARG A 62 7.28 -2.08 21.62
C ARG A 62 7.02 -2.87 20.34
N VAL A 63 6.23 -3.95 20.41
CA VAL A 63 5.84 -4.71 19.22
C VAL A 63 4.99 -3.86 18.29
N GLU A 64 3.98 -3.15 18.81
CA GLU A 64 3.19 -2.21 18.02
C GLU A 64 4.05 -1.09 17.41
N TRP A 65 4.97 -0.52 18.21
CA TRP A 65 5.88 0.52 17.77
C TRP A 65 6.72 0.07 16.56
N ASN A 66 7.31 -1.13 16.66
CA ASN A 66 8.13 -1.68 15.58
C ASN A 66 7.29 -2.06 14.36
N ASN A 67 6.07 -2.57 14.57
CA ASN A 67 5.13 -2.88 13.49
C ASN A 67 4.74 -1.62 12.71
N ARG A 68 4.49 -0.50 13.41
CA ARG A 68 4.20 0.80 12.81
C ARG A 68 5.37 1.37 12.03
N GLY A 69 6.60 1.11 12.45
CA GLY A 69 7.78 1.49 11.65
C GLY A 69 7.88 0.68 10.37
N MET A 70 7.70 -0.65 10.47
CA MET A 70 7.65 -1.54 9.30
C MET A 70 6.57 -1.12 8.30
N SER A 71 5.34 -0.85 8.75
CA SER A 71 4.24 -0.41 7.88
C SER A 71 4.48 0.96 7.27
N SER A 72 5.12 1.88 8.00
CA SER A 72 5.50 3.19 7.44
C SER A 72 6.52 3.04 6.29
N VAL A 73 7.51 2.14 6.42
CA VAL A 73 8.50 1.89 5.37
C VAL A 73 7.84 1.29 4.11
N HIS A 74 6.97 0.29 4.27
CA HIS A 74 6.22 -0.28 3.15
C HIS A 74 5.32 0.77 2.49
N ALA A 75 4.57 1.55 3.28
CA ALA A 75 3.68 2.57 2.78
C ALA A 75 4.40 3.61 1.92
N ILE A 76 5.58 4.07 2.37
CA ILE A 76 6.43 4.99 1.59
C ILE A 76 6.88 4.34 0.27
N PHE A 77 7.36 3.09 0.34
CA PHE A 77 7.80 2.34 -0.85
C PHE A 77 6.68 2.19 -1.88
N ILE A 78 5.52 1.66 -1.46
CA ILE A 78 4.45 1.35 -2.40
C ILE A 78 3.79 2.62 -2.94
N THR A 79 3.67 3.68 -2.12
CA THR A 79 3.18 4.98 -2.59
C THR A 79 4.10 5.55 -3.66
N ALA A 80 5.42 5.56 -3.43
CA ALA A 80 6.39 6.09 -4.38
C ALA A 80 6.36 5.32 -5.71
N ILE A 81 6.34 3.99 -5.66
CA ILE A 81 6.23 3.16 -6.87
C ILE A 81 4.88 3.34 -7.57
N SER A 82 3.77 3.45 -6.84
CA SER A 82 2.44 3.67 -7.41
C SER A 82 2.40 4.98 -8.19
N LEU A 83 2.87 6.07 -7.59
CA LEU A 83 2.94 7.38 -8.23
C LEU A 83 3.87 7.36 -9.45
N TYR A 84 5.03 6.73 -9.33
CA TYR A 84 5.97 6.58 -10.44
C TYR A 84 5.33 5.85 -11.63
N LEU A 85 4.68 4.70 -11.40
CA LEU A 85 4.07 3.90 -12.46
C LEU A 85 2.86 4.59 -13.09
N VAL A 86 1.98 5.19 -12.28
CA VAL A 86 0.74 5.82 -12.75
C VAL A 86 1.00 7.15 -13.45
N ILE A 87 1.91 7.99 -12.93
CA ILE A 87 2.06 9.38 -13.38
C ILE A 87 3.28 9.55 -14.28
N SER A 88 4.39 8.89 -13.94
CA SER A 88 5.69 9.17 -14.56
C SER A 88 6.06 8.21 -15.70
N THR A 89 5.38 7.06 -15.82
CA THR A 89 5.63 6.09 -16.91
C THR A 89 4.47 6.06 -17.90
N ASP A 90 4.74 5.61 -19.12
CA ASP A 90 3.69 5.39 -20.12
C ASP A 90 2.86 4.12 -19.88
N LEU A 91 3.19 3.29 -18.86
CA LEU A 91 2.55 1.98 -18.63
C LEU A 91 1.01 2.08 -18.60
N PHE A 92 0.49 3.13 -17.98
CA PHE A 92 -0.94 3.39 -17.84
C PHE A 92 -1.42 4.62 -18.62
N SER A 93 -0.66 5.05 -19.63
CA SER A 93 -0.99 6.21 -20.46
C SER A 93 -2.08 5.91 -21.49
N ASP A 94 -3.04 6.82 -21.66
CA ASP A 94 -4.08 6.71 -22.70
C ASP A 94 -3.53 6.69 -24.13
N ARG A 95 -2.26 7.06 -24.32
CA ARG A 95 -1.57 7.03 -25.61
C ARG A 95 -1.25 5.62 -26.10
N LEU A 96 -1.11 4.66 -25.19
CA LEU A 96 -0.88 3.27 -25.57
C LEU A 96 -2.18 2.63 -26.07
N LYS A 97 -2.08 1.78 -27.08
CA LYS A 97 -3.22 1.00 -27.58
C LYS A 97 -3.52 -0.18 -26.67
N GLY A 98 -4.79 -0.60 -26.64
CA GLY A 98 -5.26 -1.75 -25.87
C GLY A 98 -5.80 -1.37 -24.49
N PRO A 99 -6.50 -2.30 -23.82
CA PRO A 99 -7.19 -2.03 -22.57
C PRO A 99 -6.21 -1.79 -21.42
N ILE A 100 -6.41 -0.71 -20.64
CA ILE A 100 -5.58 -0.35 -19.48
C ILE A 100 -5.62 -1.42 -18.38
N THR A 101 -6.71 -2.19 -18.33
CA THR A 101 -6.95 -3.28 -17.38
C THR A 101 -6.04 -4.48 -17.57
N PHE A 102 -5.34 -4.61 -18.71
CA PHE A 102 -4.42 -5.73 -18.99
C PHE A 102 -2.95 -5.30 -19.05
N ARG A 103 -2.66 -4.04 -18.72
CA ARG A 103 -1.29 -3.51 -18.79
C ARG A 103 -0.56 -3.82 -17.50
N ASN A 104 0.62 -4.42 -17.64
CA ASN A 104 1.53 -4.75 -16.57
C ASN A 104 2.97 -4.79 -17.10
N SER A 105 3.92 -4.86 -16.18
CA SER A 105 5.35 -4.99 -16.44
C SER A 105 5.99 -5.85 -15.35
N ILE A 106 7.20 -6.35 -15.57
CA ILE A 106 7.95 -7.07 -14.53
C ILE A 106 8.12 -6.22 -13.26
N ILE A 107 8.43 -4.93 -13.42
CA ILE A 107 8.66 -4.00 -12.31
C ILE A 107 7.37 -3.81 -11.50
N SER A 108 6.24 -3.64 -12.19
CA SER A 108 4.96 -3.47 -11.53
C SER A 108 4.52 -4.76 -10.82
N THR A 109 4.58 -5.91 -11.50
CA THR A 109 4.29 -7.20 -10.88
C THR A 109 5.19 -7.48 -9.67
N PHE A 110 6.50 -7.18 -9.75
CA PHE A 110 7.43 -7.33 -8.64
C PHE A 110 7.05 -6.44 -7.43
N ALA A 111 6.71 -5.17 -7.65
CA ALA A 111 6.32 -4.26 -6.57
C ALA A 111 5.00 -4.66 -5.90
N LEU A 112 4.03 -5.20 -6.67
CA LEU A 112 2.83 -5.80 -6.09
C LEU A 112 3.17 -7.02 -5.23
N GLY A 113 4.09 -7.89 -5.66
CA GLY A 113 4.48 -9.04 -4.87
C GLY A 113 5.21 -8.69 -3.58
N VAL A 114 6.09 -7.68 -3.59
CA VAL A 114 6.65 -7.11 -2.37
C VAL A 114 5.52 -6.66 -1.42
N SER A 115 4.48 -6.04 -1.95
CA SER A 115 3.32 -5.61 -1.15
C SER A 115 2.48 -6.77 -0.63
N VAL A 116 2.27 -7.83 -1.41
CA VAL A 116 1.60 -9.06 -0.92
C VAL A 116 2.38 -9.66 0.26
N GLY A 117 3.71 -9.75 0.14
CA GLY A 117 4.57 -10.23 1.24
C GLY A 117 4.44 -9.39 2.51
N TYR A 118 4.32 -8.06 2.36
CA TYR A 118 4.03 -7.15 3.47
C TYR A 118 2.65 -7.38 4.08
N PHE A 119 1.58 -7.36 3.28
CA PHE A 119 0.22 -7.49 3.80
C PHE A 119 -0.01 -8.84 4.49
N ILE A 120 0.63 -9.92 4.01
CA ILE A 120 0.62 -11.24 4.68
C ILE A 120 1.34 -11.15 6.03
N SER A 121 2.53 -10.53 6.08
CA SER A 121 3.32 -10.40 7.30
C SER A 121 2.58 -9.58 8.36
N ASP A 122 2.01 -8.44 7.98
CA ASP A 122 1.27 -7.57 8.89
C ASP A 122 -0.03 -8.22 9.36
N LEU A 123 -0.77 -8.88 8.47
CA LEU A 123 -1.97 -9.65 8.83
C LEU A 123 -1.67 -10.78 9.82
N ALA A 124 -0.56 -11.51 9.62
CA ALA A 124 -0.12 -12.55 10.55
C ALA A 124 0.19 -11.96 11.94
N MET A 125 0.82 -10.79 12.00
CA MET A 125 1.07 -10.09 13.27
C MET A 125 -0.22 -9.62 13.94
N ILE A 126 -1.17 -9.06 13.16
CA ILE A 126 -2.48 -8.65 13.65
C ILE A 126 -3.22 -9.83 14.28
N PHE A 127 -3.24 -11.01 13.63
CA PHE A 127 -3.86 -12.20 14.19
C PHE A 127 -3.15 -12.71 15.44
N TRP A 128 -1.81 -12.79 15.41
CA TRP A 128 -1.02 -13.30 16.53
C TRP A 128 -1.18 -12.46 17.81
N LEU A 129 -1.39 -11.15 17.65
CA LEU A 129 -1.44 -10.19 18.74
C LEU A 129 -2.84 -9.62 18.94
N TYR A 130 -3.86 -10.19 18.31
CA TYR A 130 -5.24 -9.74 18.40
C TYR A 130 -5.72 -9.75 19.87
N PRO A 131 -6.42 -8.70 20.35
CA PRO A 131 -6.84 -7.48 19.64
C PRO A 131 -5.88 -6.29 19.78
N SER A 132 -4.64 -6.51 20.23
CA SER A 132 -3.71 -5.44 20.64
C SER A 132 -3.17 -4.60 19.48
N LEU A 133 -3.03 -5.16 18.28
CA LEU A 133 -2.51 -4.45 17.09
C LEU A 133 -3.59 -3.90 16.16
N GLY A 134 -4.87 -4.25 16.37
CA GLY A 134 -5.95 -3.82 15.49
C GLY A 134 -7.29 -4.47 15.81
N GLY A 135 -8.36 -3.80 15.38
CA GLY A 135 -9.74 -4.31 15.42
C GLY A 135 -10.13 -5.11 14.18
N LEU A 136 -11.38 -5.59 14.16
CA LEU A 136 -11.94 -6.34 13.03
C LEU A 136 -11.87 -5.57 11.70
N GLU A 137 -11.96 -4.23 11.75
CA GLU A 137 -11.83 -3.40 10.55
C GLU A 137 -10.43 -3.50 9.92
N TYR A 138 -9.38 -3.67 10.71
CA TYR A 138 -8.02 -3.83 10.18
C TYR A 138 -7.85 -5.21 9.55
N ILE A 139 -8.40 -6.26 10.18
CA ILE A 139 -8.39 -7.62 9.61
C ILE A 139 -9.11 -7.64 8.26
N LEU A 140 -10.31 -7.06 8.19
CA LEU A 140 -11.08 -6.98 6.94
C LEU A 140 -10.31 -6.21 5.86
N HIS A 141 -9.75 -5.05 6.20
CA HIS A 141 -8.94 -4.25 5.28
C HIS A 141 -7.76 -5.05 4.70
N HIS A 142 -7.01 -5.74 5.56
CA HIS A 142 -5.84 -6.51 5.14
C HIS A 142 -6.22 -7.73 4.31
N ILE A 143 -7.26 -8.48 4.68
CA ILE A 143 -7.73 -9.63 3.88
C ILE A 143 -8.14 -9.19 2.47
N LEU A 144 -8.94 -8.12 2.37
CA LEU A 144 -9.36 -7.57 1.07
C LEU A 144 -8.15 -7.12 0.25
N SER A 145 -7.17 -6.48 0.89
CA SER A 145 -5.94 -6.01 0.24
C SER A 145 -5.08 -7.19 -0.24
N VAL A 146 -4.84 -8.21 0.59
CA VAL A 146 -4.10 -9.42 0.18
C VAL A 146 -4.75 -10.07 -1.03
N VAL A 147 -6.07 -10.30 -0.98
CA VAL A 147 -6.80 -10.97 -2.07
C VAL A 147 -6.72 -10.16 -3.38
N ALA A 148 -6.96 -8.85 -3.32
CA ALA A 148 -6.93 -8.00 -4.51
C ALA A 148 -5.52 -7.86 -5.11
N ILE A 149 -4.52 -7.56 -4.27
CA ILE A 149 -3.15 -7.34 -4.71
C ILE A 149 -2.56 -8.65 -5.22
N ALA A 150 -2.77 -9.79 -4.54
CA ALA A 150 -2.29 -11.09 -5.00
C ALA A 150 -2.93 -11.49 -6.33
N TYR A 151 -4.24 -11.25 -6.51
CA TYR A 151 -4.88 -11.49 -7.79
C TYR A 151 -4.24 -10.65 -8.91
N THR A 152 -4.15 -9.33 -8.74
CA THR A 152 -3.61 -8.44 -9.78
C THR A 152 -2.12 -8.66 -10.07
N MET A 153 -1.35 -9.13 -9.09
CA MET A 153 0.01 -9.59 -9.27
C MET A 153 0.07 -10.87 -10.12
N LEU A 154 -0.75 -11.88 -9.80
CA LEU A 154 -0.69 -13.20 -10.45
C LEU A 154 -1.33 -13.21 -11.84
N SER A 155 -2.41 -12.45 -12.05
CA SER A 155 -3.11 -12.40 -13.34
C SER A 155 -2.55 -11.34 -14.28
N GLY A 156 -1.86 -10.33 -13.75
CA GLY A 156 -1.46 -9.14 -14.51
C GLY A 156 -2.62 -8.21 -14.87
N GLU A 157 -3.85 -8.51 -14.43
CA GLU A 157 -5.05 -7.71 -14.69
C GLU A 157 -5.30 -6.69 -13.58
N GLY A 158 -5.88 -5.54 -13.92
CA GLY A 158 -6.34 -4.54 -12.97
C GLY A 158 -5.21 -3.78 -12.23
N GLN A 159 -3.94 -3.95 -12.62
CA GLN A 159 -2.81 -3.33 -11.92
C GLN A 159 -2.96 -1.80 -11.82
N PHE A 160 -3.48 -1.13 -12.86
CA PHE A 160 -3.77 0.31 -12.81
C PHE A 160 -4.63 0.69 -11.59
N TYR A 161 -5.77 0.02 -11.41
CA TYR A 161 -6.68 0.30 -10.30
C TYR A 161 -6.06 -0.05 -8.96
N THR A 162 -5.33 -1.17 -8.87
CA THR A 162 -4.58 -1.55 -7.67
C THR A 162 -3.58 -0.47 -7.28
N TYR A 163 -2.79 0.04 -8.22
CA TYR A 163 -1.82 1.12 -7.94
C TYR A 163 -2.49 2.43 -7.57
N MET A 164 -3.58 2.81 -8.23
CA MET A 164 -4.37 3.98 -7.84
C MET A 164 -4.85 3.87 -6.40
N ILE A 165 -5.32 2.69 -5.97
CA ILE A 165 -5.77 2.46 -4.61
C ILE A 165 -4.58 2.42 -3.64
N LEU A 166 -3.44 1.87 -4.02
CA LEU A 166 -2.23 1.80 -3.19
C LEU A 166 -1.58 3.16 -2.93
N ILE A 167 -1.82 4.19 -3.75
CA ILE A 167 -1.45 5.58 -3.41
C ILE A 167 -2.08 6.00 -2.08
N SER A 168 -3.22 5.43 -1.69
CA SER A 168 -3.85 5.71 -0.40
C SER A 168 -3.04 5.27 0.82
N GLU A 169 -2.04 4.41 0.65
CA GLU A 169 -1.06 4.10 1.70
C GLU A 169 -0.20 5.30 2.08
N THR A 170 -0.20 6.37 1.27
CA THR A 170 0.47 7.63 1.61
C THR A 170 0.04 8.21 2.95
N THR A 171 -1.13 7.83 3.49
CA THR A 171 -1.63 8.32 4.79
C THR A 171 -1.12 7.51 5.98
N THR A 172 -0.60 6.30 5.74
CA THR A 172 -0.17 5.36 6.77
C THR A 172 0.99 5.91 7.61
N PRO A 173 2.02 6.55 7.03
CA PRO A 173 3.08 7.20 7.80
C PRO A 173 2.56 8.30 8.75
N GLU A 174 1.55 9.08 8.34
CA GLU A 174 0.97 10.14 9.18
C GLU A 174 0.18 9.56 10.35
N ILE A 175 -0.58 8.50 10.13
CA ILE A 175 -1.30 7.78 11.18
C ILE A 175 -0.31 7.22 12.20
N ASN A 176 0.77 6.60 11.72
CA ASN A 176 1.82 6.03 12.56
C ASN A 176 2.60 7.11 13.31
N LEU A 177 2.96 8.21 12.66
CA LEU A 177 3.61 9.36 13.30
C LEU A 177 2.72 9.95 14.40
N ARG A 178 1.42 10.07 14.15
CA ARG A 178 0.47 10.53 15.16
C ARG A 178 0.47 9.63 16.39
N TRP A 179 0.48 8.32 16.17
CA TRP A 179 0.55 7.32 17.23
C TRP A 179 1.89 7.38 17.98
N PHE A 180 3.03 7.52 17.29
CA PHE A 180 4.34 7.67 17.94
C PHE A 180 4.38 8.90 18.85
N LEU A 181 3.85 10.03 18.38
CA LEU A 181 3.75 11.26 19.16
C LEU A 181 2.82 11.09 20.37
N ASP A 182 1.68 10.42 20.22
CA ASP A 182 0.77 10.08 21.32
C ASP A 182 1.49 9.24 22.39
N THR A 183 2.07 8.11 21.97
CA THR A 183 2.78 7.16 22.83
C THR A 183 3.99 7.78 23.52
N ALA A 184 4.63 8.78 22.90
CA ALA A 184 5.69 9.57 23.49
C ALA A 184 5.22 10.68 24.46
N GLY A 185 3.91 10.81 24.71
CA GLY A 185 3.35 11.85 25.58
C GLY A 185 3.29 13.24 24.93
N LEU A 186 3.46 13.33 23.60
CA LEU A 186 3.60 14.58 22.85
C LEU A 186 2.29 15.09 22.23
N LYS A 187 1.12 14.70 22.75
CA LYS A 187 -0.20 15.16 22.25
C LYS A 187 -0.38 16.67 22.19
N LYS A 188 0.31 17.40 23.08
CA LYS A 188 0.21 18.87 23.19
C LYS A 188 1.27 19.61 22.34
N SER A 189 2.11 18.88 21.61
CA SER A 189 3.17 19.47 20.79
C SER A 189 2.64 20.06 19.48
N ASN A 190 3.35 21.05 18.93
CA ASN A 190 3.08 21.57 17.59
C ASN A 190 3.23 20.47 16.52
N ALA A 191 4.13 19.51 16.71
CA ALA A 191 4.28 18.38 15.80
C ALA A 191 2.99 17.53 15.71
N TYR A 192 2.33 17.28 16.84
CA TYR A 192 1.06 16.53 16.89
C TYR A 192 -0.09 17.29 16.22
N LEU A 193 -0.10 18.62 16.34
CA LEU A 193 -1.03 19.48 15.61
C LEU A 193 -0.79 19.37 14.10
N VAL A 194 0.42 19.70 13.65
CA VAL A 194 0.76 19.78 12.22
C VAL A 194 0.52 18.44 11.55
N ASN A 195 0.94 17.34 12.17
CA ASN A 195 0.63 16.00 11.70
C ASN A 195 -0.89 15.76 11.59
N GLY A 196 -1.70 16.25 12.53
CA GLY A 196 -3.16 16.12 12.47
C GLY A 196 -3.79 16.84 11.27
N ILE A 197 -3.29 18.03 10.93
CA ILE A 197 -3.73 18.80 9.76
C ILE A 197 -3.31 18.08 8.47
N LEU A 198 -2.04 17.66 8.38
CA LEU A 198 -1.51 16.92 7.23
C LEU A 198 -2.28 15.60 7.02
N MET A 199 -2.53 14.84 8.10
CA MET A 199 -3.31 13.61 8.05
C MET A 199 -4.73 13.86 7.54
N PHE A 200 -5.39 14.95 7.93
CA PHE A 200 -6.71 15.31 7.42
C PHE A 200 -6.70 15.59 5.91
N VAL A 201 -5.75 16.41 5.44
CA VAL A 201 -5.62 16.77 4.02
C VAL A 201 -5.26 15.55 3.18
N ALA A 202 -4.25 14.78 3.61
CA ALA A 202 -3.82 13.56 2.92
C ALA A 202 -4.95 12.54 2.82
N TRP A 203 -5.76 12.38 3.89
CA TRP A 203 -6.92 11.48 3.86
C TRP A 203 -7.98 11.93 2.87
N LEU A 204 -8.33 13.22 2.86
CA LEU A 204 -9.31 13.75 1.91
C LEU A 204 -8.86 13.49 0.47
N VAL A 205 -7.61 13.79 0.14
CA VAL A 205 -7.09 13.63 -1.22
C VAL A 205 -6.95 12.16 -1.59
N ALA A 206 -6.18 11.38 -0.82
CA ALA A 206 -5.77 10.04 -1.20
C ALA A 206 -6.81 8.94 -0.90
N ARG A 207 -7.75 9.17 0.03
CA ARG A 207 -8.75 8.16 0.45
C ARG A 207 -10.19 8.51 0.11
N ILE A 208 -10.50 9.78 -0.17
CA ILE A 208 -11.85 10.21 -0.59
C ILE A 208 -11.86 10.58 -2.07
N LEU A 209 -11.14 11.64 -2.47
CA LEU A 209 -11.18 12.15 -3.84
C LEU A 209 -10.60 11.14 -4.84
N LEU A 210 -9.47 10.49 -4.49
CA LEU A 210 -8.87 9.46 -5.33
C LEU A 210 -9.81 8.27 -5.55
N PHE A 211 -10.55 7.82 -4.54
CA PHE A 211 -11.52 6.75 -4.69
C PHE A 211 -12.70 7.16 -5.57
N MET A 212 -13.20 8.40 -5.43
CA MET A 212 -14.20 8.96 -6.36
C MET A 212 -13.70 8.94 -7.81
N TYR A 213 -12.43 9.32 -8.03
CA TYR A 213 -11.80 9.21 -9.34
C TYR A 213 -11.72 7.76 -9.84
N VAL A 214 -11.32 6.81 -8.98
CA VAL A 214 -11.27 5.38 -9.36
C VAL A 214 -12.64 4.87 -9.80
N PHE A 215 -13.72 5.18 -9.07
CA PHE A 215 -15.08 4.79 -9.48
C PHE A 215 -15.49 5.44 -10.80
N TYR A 216 -15.22 6.73 -10.97
CA TYR A 216 -15.44 7.44 -12.22
C TYR A 216 -14.70 6.76 -13.38
N HIS A 217 -13.41 6.44 -13.19
CA HIS A 217 -12.59 5.81 -14.22
C HIS A 217 -13.10 4.41 -14.58
N ILE A 218 -13.46 3.59 -13.59
CA ILE A 218 -14.07 2.27 -13.79
C ILE A 218 -15.36 2.39 -14.60
N TYR A 219 -16.21 3.37 -14.30
CA TYR A 219 -17.46 3.61 -15.04
C TYR A 219 -17.19 3.95 -16.51
N PHE A 220 -16.28 4.88 -16.79
CA PHE A 220 -15.94 5.26 -18.16
C PHE A 220 -15.22 4.15 -18.95
N HIS A 221 -14.46 3.30 -18.26
CA HIS A 221 -13.69 2.20 -18.86
C HIS A 221 -14.38 0.84 -18.65
N TYR A 222 -15.69 0.82 -18.39
CA TYR A 222 -16.45 -0.38 -18.07
C TYR A 222 -16.28 -1.48 -19.13
N SER A 223 -16.25 -1.10 -20.42
CA SER A 223 -16.04 -2.03 -21.54
C SER A 223 -14.71 -2.78 -21.49
N GLN A 224 -13.69 -2.26 -20.80
CA GLN A 224 -12.40 -2.92 -20.58
C GLN A 224 -12.41 -3.78 -19.32
N VAL A 225 -13.19 -3.41 -18.30
CA VAL A 225 -13.32 -4.15 -17.04
C VAL A 225 -14.10 -5.46 -17.26
N VAL A 226 -15.14 -5.45 -18.10
CA VAL A 226 -15.92 -6.67 -18.43
C VAL A 226 -15.13 -7.70 -19.23
N GLN A 227 -13.97 -7.34 -19.76
CA GLN A 227 -13.09 -8.28 -20.47
C GLN A 227 -12.19 -9.07 -19.52
N MET A 228 -11.97 -8.59 -18.28
CA MET A 228 -11.15 -9.28 -17.28
C MET A 228 -11.78 -10.62 -16.86
N HIS A 229 -11.00 -11.49 -16.22
CA HIS A 229 -11.56 -12.69 -15.61
C HIS A 229 -12.68 -12.33 -14.63
N ALA A 230 -13.69 -13.18 -14.52
CA ALA A 230 -14.86 -12.95 -13.66
C ALA A 230 -14.46 -12.56 -12.22
N PHE A 231 -13.44 -13.21 -11.67
CA PHE A 231 -12.92 -12.89 -10.34
C PHE A 231 -12.37 -11.45 -10.26
N GLY A 232 -11.55 -11.02 -11.22
CA GLY A 232 -11.02 -9.65 -11.27
C GLY A 232 -12.06 -8.60 -11.54
N TYR A 233 -13.05 -8.92 -12.39
CA TYR A 233 -14.23 -8.09 -12.58
C TYR A 233 -14.89 -7.80 -11.23
N TYR A 234 -15.23 -8.83 -10.44
CA TYR A 234 -15.86 -8.63 -9.13
C TYR A 234 -14.96 -7.88 -8.14
N LEU A 235 -13.66 -8.22 -8.09
CA LEU A 235 -12.71 -7.53 -7.21
C LEU A 235 -12.62 -6.03 -7.51
N THR A 236 -12.64 -5.64 -8.79
CA THR A 236 -12.56 -4.24 -9.24
C THR A 236 -13.71 -3.39 -8.72
N PHE A 237 -14.88 -3.98 -8.46
CA PHE A 237 -16.02 -3.26 -7.88
C PHE A 237 -16.11 -3.42 -6.36
N VAL A 238 -15.99 -4.64 -5.86
CA VAL A 238 -16.26 -4.95 -4.44
C VAL A 238 -15.20 -4.36 -3.53
N VAL A 239 -13.91 -4.57 -3.83
CA VAL A 239 -12.83 -4.15 -2.92
C VAL A 239 -12.78 -2.63 -2.79
N PRO A 240 -12.78 -1.82 -3.87
CA PRO A 240 -12.76 -0.36 -3.72
C PRO A 240 -14.01 0.17 -3.02
N SER A 241 -15.17 -0.45 -3.24
CA SER A 241 -16.43 -0.06 -2.56
C SER A 241 -16.36 -0.27 -1.05
N VAL A 242 -15.92 -1.44 -0.60
CA VAL A 242 -15.79 -1.74 0.84
C VAL A 242 -14.72 -0.83 1.47
N LEU A 243 -13.57 -0.68 0.81
CA LEU A 243 -12.51 0.22 1.27
C LEU A 243 -12.98 1.69 1.33
N PHE A 244 -13.80 2.15 0.39
CA PHE A 244 -14.35 3.50 0.41
C PHE A 244 -15.30 3.72 1.60
N VAL A 245 -16.17 2.75 1.89
CA VAL A 245 -17.04 2.81 3.08
C VAL A 245 -16.17 2.92 4.35
N MET A 246 -15.13 2.09 4.48
CA MET A 246 -14.21 2.16 5.62
C MET A 246 -13.47 3.51 5.69
N ASN A 247 -12.99 4.01 4.55
CA ASN A 247 -12.31 5.30 4.44
C ASN A 247 -13.21 6.47 4.85
N THR A 248 -14.49 6.45 4.49
CA THR A 248 -15.45 7.48 4.93
C THR A 248 -15.72 7.39 6.43
N MET A 249 -15.88 6.19 6.99
CA MET A 249 -16.05 5.98 8.44
C MET A 249 -14.85 6.53 9.23
N TRP A 250 -13.63 6.23 8.80
CA TRP A 250 -12.42 6.74 9.42
C TRP A 250 -12.24 8.24 9.22
N PHE A 251 -12.57 8.78 8.05
CA PHE A 251 -12.54 10.22 7.79
C PHE A 251 -13.46 10.98 8.75
N MET A 252 -14.65 10.44 9.03
CA MET A 252 -15.57 11.02 10.02
C MET A 252 -14.98 11.02 11.44
N LYS A 253 -14.19 10.00 11.82
CA LYS A 253 -13.45 10.00 13.10
C LYS A 253 -12.37 11.09 13.12
N ILE A 254 -11.63 11.27 12.03
CA ILE A 254 -10.62 12.33 11.89
C ILE A 254 -11.26 13.71 11.99
N LEU A 255 -12.36 13.94 11.26
CA LEU A 255 -13.09 15.20 11.27
C LEU A 255 -13.59 15.56 12.68
N LYS A 256 -14.12 14.59 13.42
CA LYS A 256 -14.49 14.77 14.84
C LYS A 256 -13.29 15.15 15.70
N GLY A 257 -12.12 14.53 15.47
CA GLY A 257 -10.87 14.85 16.16
C GLY A 257 -10.39 16.28 15.89
N VAL A 258 -10.44 16.73 14.62
CA VAL A 258 -10.10 18.10 14.22
C VAL A 258 -11.05 19.11 14.86
N LYS A 259 -12.37 18.90 14.78
CA LYS A 259 -13.38 19.78 15.40
C LYS A 259 -13.15 19.96 16.91
N LYS A 260 -12.86 18.86 17.62
CA LYS A 260 -12.56 18.88 19.06
C LYS A 260 -11.27 19.64 19.40
N THR A 261 -10.32 19.68 18.47
CA THR A 261 -9.05 20.42 18.64
C THR A 261 -9.27 21.90 18.40
N LEU A 262 -10.00 22.26 17.34
CA LEU A 262 -10.35 23.64 17.02
C LEU A 262 -11.24 24.29 18.08
N SER A 263 -12.19 23.55 18.67
CA SER A 263 -13.03 24.06 19.75
C SER A 263 -12.29 24.34 21.07
N LYS A 264 -11.01 23.98 21.14
CA LYS A 264 -10.15 24.18 22.32
C LYS A 264 -9.02 25.19 22.05
N TRP A 265 -8.87 25.64 20.82
CA TRP A 265 -7.99 26.77 20.51
C TRP A 265 -8.76 28.06 20.77
N PRO A 266 -8.19 29.01 21.53
CA PRO A 266 -8.74 30.37 21.64
C PRO A 266 -8.86 31.05 20.28
#